data_AF-G2KP78-F1
#
_entry.id   AF-G2KP78-F1
#
_cell.length_a   1.000
_cell.length_b   1.000
_cell.length_c   1.000
_cell.angle_alpha   90.00
_cell.angle_beta   90.00
_cell.angle_gamma   90.00
#
_symmetry.space_group_name_H-M   'P 1'
#
loop_
_entity.id
_entity.type
_entity.pdbx_description
1 polymer ?
#
loop_
_entity_poly.entity_id
_entity_poly.type
_entity_poly.pdbx_seq_one_letter_code
_entity_poly.pdbx_strand_id
1 'polypeptide(L)'
;MATDKDKNTEANTQAKPIDFTPARAVVQDGGVITPQSLPDDLTDRQARVMSVLPDAAAATGVAPELLVGMWGRESEFSTHDTMTSPTGVKGDFQVSRVAVVETLAKNGGEIAERLDAQGLKKQADKIEKIHEKAKDMDGDEIRSFVKKNGNLIDSLREAPEATTYTAAFYSKDIAQKLDVDPAEPDSFPIVYAGYNIGPGNAQKLQDGKAASGWEVDANKGLAGKASADKQISSYEKAIEKKLEDPTGQKMLSIVEDVQEQACRPGKSAAATYAPEGELQASMPALRTAFSIAALGDYQRAGTTVDATMEQQFRQAPIAPPMPGA
;
A
#
# COMPACT_ATOMS: atom_id res chain seq x y z
N MET A 1 42.86 -16.47 -56.61
CA MET A 1 41.58 -15.82 -56.98
C MET A 1 40.50 -16.86 -56.70
N ALA A 2 39.91 -16.88 -55.51
CA ALA A 2 38.85 -16.00 -55.02
C ALA A 2 37.55 -16.17 -55.81
N THR A 3 36.58 -16.89 -55.25
CA THR A 3 35.14 -16.55 -55.21
C THR A 3 34.41 -17.58 -54.34
N ASP A 4 34.35 -17.30 -53.04
CA ASP A 4 33.24 -17.72 -52.19
C ASP A 4 32.75 -16.43 -51.53
N LYS A 5 31.50 -16.04 -51.81
CA LYS A 5 30.78 -15.01 -51.06
C LYS A 5 29.29 -15.35 -50.94
N ASP A 6 28.96 -15.70 -49.71
CA ASP A 6 27.91 -15.09 -48.91
C ASP A 6 26.46 -15.39 -49.29
N LYS A 7 25.99 -16.56 -48.85
CA LYS A 7 24.63 -16.69 -48.33
C LYS A 7 24.56 -16.09 -46.93
N ASN A 8 23.88 -14.96 -46.87
CA ASN A 8 23.41 -14.27 -45.67
C ASN A 8 22.71 -15.28 -44.73
N THR A 9 23.33 -15.57 -43.60
CA THR A 9 22.73 -16.39 -42.54
C THR A 9 22.41 -15.47 -41.37
N GLU A 10 21.12 -15.35 -41.07
CA GLU A 10 20.59 -14.59 -39.94
C GLU A 10 21.25 -15.05 -38.63
N ALA A 11 21.78 -14.08 -37.89
CA ALA A 11 22.28 -14.31 -36.54
C ALA A 11 21.08 -14.54 -35.61
N ASN A 12 20.71 -15.80 -35.44
CA ASN A 12 19.86 -16.27 -34.36
C ASN A 12 20.64 -16.16 -33.04
N THR A 13 20.62 -14.97 -32.43
CA THR A 13 21.01 -14.82 -31.03
C THR A 13 19.89 -15.36 -30.15
N GLN A 14 19.89 -16.68 -29.95
CA GLN A 14 19.27 -17.31 -28.79
C GLN A 14 19.81 -16.61 -27.54
N ALA A 15 18.94 -15.84 -26.88
CA ALA A 15 19.23 -15.27 -25.57
C ALA A 15 19.67 -16.41 -24.63
N LYS A 16 20.85 -16.27 -24.04
CA LYS A 16 21.30 -17.18 -22.98
C LYS A 16 20.24 -17.17 -21.87
N PRO A 17 19.83 -18.34 -21.35
CA PRO A 17 19.04 -18.39 -20.14
C PRO A 17 19.87 -17.73 -19.03
N ILE A 18 19.32 -16.67 -18.45
CA ILE A 18 19.87 -16.10 -17.23
C ILE A 18 19.63 -17.14 -16.13
N ASP A 19 20.72 -17.54 -15.47
CA ASP A 19 20.67 -18.44 -14.32
C ASP A 19 20.05 -17.69 -13.14
N PHE A 20 18.74 -17.87 -12.96
CA PHE A 20 17.99 -17.31 -11.85
C PHE A 20 18.10 -18.27 -10.66
N THR A 21 19.22 -18.22 -9.97
CA THR A 21 19.23 -18.69 -8.58
C THR A 21 18.57 -17.58 -7.75
N PRO A 22 17.34 -17.75 -7.23
CA PRO A 22 16.78 -16.79 -6.28
C PRO A 22 17.79 -16.61 -5.14
N ALA A 23 18.01 -15.37 -4.71
CA ALA A 23 18.85 -15.09 -3.56
C ALA A 23 18.32 -15.93 -2.39
N ARG A 24 18.99 -17.05 -2.10
CA ARG A 24 18.65 -17.90 -0.98
C ARG A 24 18.93 -17.07 0.26
N ALA A 25 17.88 -16.56 0.88
CA ALA A 25 17.95 -16.08 2.25
C ALA A 25 18.42 -17.25 3.14
N VAL A 26 19.63 -17.11 3.65
CA VAL A 26 20.35 -17.92 4.64
C VAL A 26 20.67 -16.87 5.71
N VAL A 27 20.24 -16.90 6.98
CA VAL A 27 19.92 -17.98 7.92
C VAL A 27 19.14 -17.43 9.14
N GLN A 28 18.47 -18.36 9.83
CA GLN A 28 18.02 -18.40 11.24
C GLN A 28 18.35 -17.21 12.14
N ASP A 29 17.35 -16.37 12.39
CA ASP A 29 16.87 -15.88 13.69
C ASP A 29 16.15 -14.56 13.44
N GLY A 30 14.85 -14.51 13.72
CA GLY A 30 14.03 -13.30 13.62
C GLY A 30 13.40 -13.04 12.25
N GLY A 31 12.18 -13.54 12.04
CA GLY A 31 11.17 -12.86 11.21
C GLY A 31 11.30 -12.91 9.68
N VAL A 32 12.29 -13.58 9.08
CA VAL A 32 12.38 -13.65 7.61
C VAL A 32 11.39 -14.68 7.06
N ILE A 33 10.47 -14.22 6.20
CA ILE A 33 9.58 -15.06 5.39
C ILE A 33 10.46 -15.87 4.45
N THR A 34 10.59 -17.17 4.71
CA THR A 34 11.33 -18.04 3.79
C THR A 34 10.58 -18.09 2.46
N PRO A 35 11.25 -18.02 1.29
CA PRO A 35 10.58 -18.08 -0.01
C PRO A 35 9.64 -19.29 -0.20
N GLN A 36 9.83 -20.37 0.57
CA GLN A 36 8.99 -21.56 0.57
C GLN A 36 7.57 -21.36 1.13
N SER A 37 7.29 -20.26 1.85
CA SER A 37 5.95 -19.97 2.39
C SER A 37 5.14 -19.03 1.50
N LEU A 38 5.73 -18.48 0.43
CA LEU A 38 5.00 -17.65 -0.52
C LEU A 38 4.41 -18.52 -1.65
N PRO A 39 3.22 -18.20 -2.16
CA PRO A 39 2.64 -18.92 -3.30
C PRO A 39 3.52 -18.83 -4.56
N ASP A 40 3.68 -19.95 -5.26
CA ASP A 40 4.49 -20.06 -6.49
C ASP A 40 3.93 -19.26 -7.69
N ASP A 41 2.68 -18.80 -7.59
CA ASP A 41 1.98 -18.06 -8.65
C ASP A 41 2.09 -16.53 -8.49
N LEU A 42 2.93 -16.05 -7.57
CA LEU A 42 3.34 -14.64 -7.50
C LEU A 42 4.40 -14.33 -8.54
N THR A 43 4.39 -13.10 -9.08
CA THR A 43 5.53 -12.59 -9.83
C THR A 43 6.73 -12.34 -8.90
N ASP A 44 7.96 -12.29 -9.43
CA ASP A 44 9.16 -11.93 -8.64
C ASP A 44 8.96 -10.62 -7.88
N ARG A 45 8.40 -9.61 -8.56
CA ARG A 45 8.14 -8.30 -7.98
C ARG A 45 7.16 -8.38 -6.81
N GLN A 46 6.06 -9.13 -6.96
CA GLN A 46 5.07 -9.34 -5.90
C GLN A 46 5.67 -10.11 -4.72
N ALA A 47 6.44 -11.17 -4.99
CA ALA A 47 7.11 -11.94 -3.96
C ALA A 47 8.07 -11.08 -3.13
N ARG A 48 8.78 -10.13 -3.77
CA ARG A 48 9.70 -9.20 -3.10
C ARG A 48 8.99 -8.11 -2.28
N VAL A 49 7.81 -7.65 -2.70
CA VAL A 49 6.97 -6.80 -1.82
C VAL A 49 6.53 -7.61 -0.60
N MET A 50 5.99 -8.81 -0.84
CA MET A 50 5.44 -9.67 0.19
C MET A 50 6.49 -10.20 1.16
N SER A 51 7.75 -10.33 0.75
CA SER A 51 8.83 -10.77 1.63
C SER A 51 9.15 -9.78 2.75
N VAL A 52 8.78 -8.50 2.59
CA VAL A 52 9.10 -7.45 3.58
C VAL A 52 7.87 -6.73 4.13
N LEU A 53 6.70 -6.79 3.47
CA LEU A 53 5.51 -6.05 3.87
C LEU A 53 5.06 -6.39 5.31
N PRO A 54 5.02 -7.66 5.76
CA PRO A 54 4.63 -7.98 7.13
C PRO A 54 5.58 -7.40 8.19
N ASP A 55 6.90 -7.41 7.94
CA ASP A 55 7.87 -6.77 8.85
C ASP A 55 7.74 -5.24 8.83
N ALA A 56 7.56 -4.64 7.64
CA ALA A 56 7.35 -3.20 7.52
C ALA A 56 6.09 -2.74 8.26
N ALA A 57 4.99 -3.51 8.20
CA ALA A 57 3.78 -3.26 8.97
C ALA A 57 4.06 -3.35 10.48
N ALA A 58 4.71 -4.43 10.95
CA ALA A 58 5.04 -4.61 12.35
C ALA A 58 5.99 -3.53 12.90
N ALA A 59 6.98 -3.11 12.11
CA ALA A 59 7.93 -2.06 12.45
C ALA A 59 7.28 -0.69 12.66
N THR A 60 6.23 -0.43 11.90
CA THR A 60 5.63 0.91 11.81
C THR A 60 4.33 1.04 12.58
N GLY A 61 3.70 -0.08 12.93
CA GLY A 61 2.34 -0.12 13.49
C GLY A 61 1.25 0.17 12.45
N VAL A 62 1.62 0.29 11.17
CA VAL A 62 0.66 0.51 10.09
C VAL A 62 -0.01 -0.82 9.76
N ALA A 63 -1.34 -0.82 9.70
CA ALA A 63 -2.11 -2.02 9.34
C ALA A 63 -1.67 -2.57 7.96
N PRO A 64 -1.45 -3.89 7.82
CA PRO A 64 -1.15 -4.48 6.53
C PRO A 64 -2.22 -4.23 5.47
N GLU A 65 -3.49 -4.12 5.87
CA GLU A 65 -4.63 -3.78 5.02
C GLU A 65 -4.44 -2.42 4.35
N LEU A 66 -4.01 -1.41 5.11
CA LEU A 66 -3.70 -0.11 4.54
C LEU A 66 -2.56 -0.23 3.50
N LEU A 67 -1.49 -0.95 3.82
CA LEU A 67 -0.35 -1.13 2.89
C LEU A 67 -0.73 -1.91 1.63
N VAL A 68 -1.50 -2.99 1.75
CA VAL A 68 -1.97 -3.79 0.61
C VAL A 68 -2.94 -2.99 -0.25
N GLY A 69 -3.87 -2.26 0.37
CA GLY A 69 -4.81 -1.39 -0.35
C GLY A 69 -4.10 -0.27 -1.10
N MET A 70 -3.09 0.36 -0.47
CA MET A 70 -2.23 1.34 -1.12
C MET A 70 -1.45 0.72 -2.29
N TRP A 71 -0.83 -0.44 -2.11
CA TRP A 71 -0.10 -1.12 -3.18
C TRP A 71 -0.99 -1.44 -4.39
N GLY A 72 -2.19 -1.97 -4.12
CA GLY A 72 -3.20 -2.22 -5.15
C GLY A 72 -3.64 -0.95 -5.85
N ARG A 73 -3.86 0.14 -5.11
CA ARG A 73 -4.36 1.39 -5.67
C ARG A 73 -3.30 2.15 -6.47
N GLU A 74 -2.08 2.19 -5.96
CA GLU A 74 -0.98 2.95 -6.56
C GLU A 74 -0.42 2.25 -7.80
N SER A 75 -0.43 0.92 -7.82
CA SER A 75 0.25 0.19 -8.88
C SER A 75 -0.41 -1.08 -9.38
N GLU A 76 -1.65 -1.37 -8.98
CA GLU A 76 -2.38 -2.57 -9.38
C GLU A 76 -1.59 -3.85 -9.06
N PHE A 77 -0.93 -3.85 -7.89
CA PHE A 77 -0.06 -4.93 -7.44
C PHE A 77 1.08 -5.24 -8.42
N SER A 78 1.60 -4.19 -9.09
CA SER A 78 2.68 -4.17 -10.09
C SER A 78 3.19 -5.53 -10.53
N THR A 79 2.82 -5.94 -11.74
CA THR A 79 3.46 -7.07 -12.43
C THR A 79 4.60 -6.65 -13.36
N HIS A 80 4.86 -5.34 -13.48
CA HIS A 80 5.79 -4.76 -14.45
C HIS A 80 7.06 -4.22 -13.79
N ASP A 81 8.19 -4.29 -14.49
CA ASP A 81 9.51 -3.93 -13.96
C ASP A 81 9.67 -2.43 -13.66
N THR A 82 8.96 -1.57 -14.38
CA THR A 82 8.99 -0.12 -14.17
C THR A 82 7.59 0.48 -14.26
N MET A 83 7.18 1.19 -13.22
CA MET A 83 5.97 2.01 -13.21
C MET A 83 6.32 3.44 -12.87
N THR A 84 6.19 4.33 -13.85
CA THR A 84 6.34 5.78 -13.65
C THR A 84 5.04 6.46 -13.99
N SER A 85 4.47 7.21 -13.05
CA SER A 85 3.27 8.00 -13.32
C SER A 85 3.60 9.28 -14.10
N PRO A 86 2.59 9.93 -14.72
CA PRO A 86 2.77 11.26 -15.33
C PRO A 86 3.24 12.34 -14.35
N THR A 87 3.04 12.17 -13.04
CA THR A 87 3.49 13.09 -11.99
C THR A 87 4.92 12.78 -11.50
N GLY A 88 5.59 11.79 -12.12
CA GLY A 88 6.94 11.38 -11.77
C GLY A 88 7.02 10.52 -10.51
N VAL A 89 5.88 10.05 -9.99
CA VAL A 89 5.86 9.02 -8.96
C VAL A 89 6.29 7.65 -9.53
N LYS A 90 6.91 6.77 -8.72
CA LYS A 90 7.52 5.51 -9.17
C LYS A 90 7.41 4.40 -8.13
N GLY A 91 7.42 3.16 -8.61
CA GLY A 91 7.49 1.96 -7.78
C GLY A 91 6.13 1.39 -7.40
N ASP A 92 6.14 0.35 -6.57
CA ASP A 92 4.94 -0.37 -6.13
C ASP A 92 3.97 0.51 -5.36
N PHE A 93 4.50 1.47 -4.60
CA PHE A 93 3.71 2.41 -3.79
C PHE A 93 3.68 3.81 -4.37
N GLN A 94 4.27 4.05 -5.55
CA GLN A 94 4.29 5.38 -6.19
C GLN A 94 4.72 6.51 -5.22
N VAL A 95 5.76 6.30 -4.42
CA VAL A 95 6.27 7.32 -3.49
C VAL A 95 6.97 8.43 -4.29
N SER A 96 6.77 9.71 -3.95
CA SER A 96 7.51 10.82 -4.58
C SER A 96 8.98 10.87 -4.13
N ARG A 97 9.88 11.42 -4.96
CA ARG A 97 11.32 11.54 -4.57
C ARG A 97 11.50 12.35 -3.29
N VAL A 98 10.70 13.39 -3.09
CA VAL A 98 10.76 14.24 -1.89
C VAL A 98 10.31 13.44 -0.67
N ALA A 99 9.17 12.76 -0.75
CA ALA A 99 8.68 11.91 0.34
C ALA A 99 9.67 10.79 0.69
N VAL A 100 10.34 10.18 -0.29
CA VAL A 100 11.44 9.22 -0.03
C VAL A 100 12.53 9.89 0.80
N VAL A 101 13.09 11.02 0.35
CA VAL A 101 14.21 11.65 1.07
C VAL A 101 13.78 12.16 2.44
N GLU A 102 12.60 12.74 2.60
CA GLU A 102 12.06 13.15 3.90
C GLU A 102 11.91 11.96 4.86
N THR A 103 11.41 10.83 4.36
CA THR A 103 11.26 9.60 5.16
C THR A 103 12.62 9.03 5.53
N LEU A 104 13.55 8.94 4.58
CA LEU A 104 14.89 8.43 4.83
C LEU A 104 15.73 9.37 5.70
N ALA A 105 15.49 10.68 5.67
CA ALA A 105 16.15 11.62 6.58
C ALA A 105 15.83 11.30 8.05
N LYS A 106 14.58 10.92 8.35
CA LYS A 106 14.15 10.62 9.71
C LYS A 106 14.35 9.15 10.12
N ASN A 107 14.00 8.24 9.22
CA ASN A 107 13.84 6.81 9.52
C ASN A 107 14.88 5.95 8.78
N GLY A 108 15.80 6.55 8.02
CA GLY A 108 16.70 5.81 7.13
C GLY A 108 17.66 4.86 7.86
N GLY A 109 18.10 5.21 9.08
CA GLY A 109 18.90 4.29 9.90
C GLY A 109 18.18 2.98 10.20
N GLU A 110 16.93 3.06 10.69
CA GLU A 110 16.11 1.88 11.00
C GLU A 110 15.78 1.07 9.72
N ILE A 111 15.42 1.74 8.63
CA ILE A 111 15.13 1.05 7.36
C ILE A 111 16.38 0.33 6.83
N ALA A 112 17.56 0.95 6.92
CA ALA A 112 18.81 0.33 6.48
C ALA A 112 19.16 -0.91 7.33
N GLU A 113 19.03 -0.84 8.66
CA GLU A 113 19.28 -1.96 9.56
C GLU A 113 18.38 -3.17 9.22
N ARG A 114 17.09 -2.94 9.03
CA ARG A 114 16.12 -4.00 8.66
C ARG A 114 16.43 -4.64 7.32
N LEU A 115 16.84 -3.84 6.33
CA LEU A 115 17.22 -4.36 5.01
C LEU A 115 18.54 -5.13 5.07
N ASP A 116 19.54 -4.68 5.83
CA ASP A 116 20.81 -5.40 5.98
C ASP A 116 20.60 -6.75 6.70
N ALA A 117 19.74 -6.77 7.74
CA ALA A 117 19.34 -8.00 8.43
C ALA A 117 18.67 -9.04 7.51
N GLN A 118 18.03 -8.58 6.42
CA GLN A 118 17.43 -9.43 5.39
C GLN A 118 18.39 -9.78 4.24
N GLY A 119 19.67 -9.42 4.34
CA GLY A 119 20.67 -9.67 3.31
C GLY A 119 20.60 -8.70 2.12
N LEU A 120 19.85 -7.60 2.23
CA LEU A 120 19.65 -6.59 1.19
C LEU A 120 20.65 -5.43 1.32
N LYS A 121 21.92 -5.76 1.58
CA LYS A 121 22.99 -4.81 1.88
C LYS A 121 23.12 -3.66 0.87
N LYS A 122 22.97 -3.95 -0.42
CA LYS A 122 23.08 -2.93 -1.48
C LYS A 122 22.01 -1.84 -1.35
N GLN A 123 20.82 -2.18 -0.88
CA GLN A 123 19.73 -1.25 -0.65
C GLN A 123 19.97 -0.50 0.67
N ALA A 124 20.37 -1.21 1.73
CA ALA A 124 20.73 -0.63 3.03
C ALA A 124 21.82 0.45 2.90
N ASP A 125 22.94 0.15 2.24
CA ASP A 125 24.06 1.11 2.04
C ASP A 125 23.61 2.38 1.29
N LYS A 126 22.69 2.25 0.33
CA LYS A 126 22.13 3.39 -0.40
C LYS A 126 21.25 4.26 0.49
N ILE A 127 20.43 3.63 1.33
CA ILE A 127 19.56 4.33 2.26
C ILE A 127 20.38 5.06 3.32
N GLU A 128 21.36 4.39 3.93
CA GLU A 128 22.26 4.99 4.92
C GLU A 128 22.98 6.22 4.34
N LYS A 129 23.47 6.13 3.10
CA LYS A 129 24.08 7.26 2.40
C LYS A 129 23.14 8.45 2.20
N ILE A 130 21.84 8.21 1.97
CA ILE A 130 20.86 9.29 1.88
C ILE A 130 20.56 9.83 3.27
N HIS A 131 20.32 8.96 4.25
CA HIS A 131 20.03 9.30 5.64
C HIS A 131 21.11 10.23 6.23
N GLU A 132 22.37 9.81 6.16
CA GLU A 132 23.50 10.58 6.70
C GLU A 132 23.65 11.97 6.07
N LYS A 133 23.20 12.14 4.82
CA LYS A 133 23.24 13.43 4.14
C LYS A 133 22.01 14.28 4.42
N ALA A 134 20.85 13.67 4.60
CA ALA A 134 19.57 14.35 4.62
C ALA A 134 19.00 14.57 6.04
N LYS A 135 19.50 13.87 7.07
CA LYS A 135 18.96 13.92 8.44
C LYS A 135 18.92 15.32 9.06
N ASP A 136 19.86 16.19 8.67
CA ASP A 136 19.96 17.56 9.16
C ASP A 136 19.50 18.60 8.13
N MET A 137 18.96 18.18 6.97
CA MET A 137 18.52 19.07 5.91
C MET A 137 17.12 19.63 6.16
N ASP A 138 16.92 20.90 5.82
CA ASP A 138 15.58 21.49 5.74
C ASP A 138 14.83 21.12 4.44
N GLY A 139 13.58 21.55 4.31
CA GLY A 139 12.74 21.22 3.15
C GLY A 139 13.27 21.74 1.80
N ASP A 140 13.96 22.89 1.78
CA ASP A 140 14.51 23.45 0.55
C ASP A 140 15.83 22.78 0.17
N GLU A 141 16.64 22.42 1.18
CA GLU A 141 17.83 21.59 1.02
C GLU A 141 17.48 20.19 0.51
N ILE A 142 16.44 19.55 1.05
CA ILE A 142 15.92 18.27 0.56
C ILE A 142 15.50 18.38 -0.91
N ARG A 143 14.75 19.42 -1.28
CA ARG A 143 14.35 19.63 -2.68
C ARG A 143 15.56 19.81 -3.61
N SER A 144 16.60 20.50 -3.15
CA SER A 144 17.86 20.65 -3.88
C SER A 144 18.61 19.32 -4.00
N PHE A 145 18.66 18.55 -2.92
CA PHE A 145 19.28 17.23 -2.87
C PHE A 145 18.60 16.26 -3.83
N VAL A 146 17.28 16.22 -3.86
CA VAL A 146 16.47 15.40 -4.77
C VAL A 146 16.80 15.69 -6.24
N LYS A 147 16.92 16.97 -6.62
CA LYS A 147 17.28 17.37 -7.99
C LYS A 147 18.66 16.86 -8.41
N LYS A 148 19.63 16.85 -7.48
CA LYS A 148 21.01 16.40 -7.75
C LYS A 148 21.18 14.89 -7.71
N ASN A 149 20.33 14.17 -6.96
CA ASN A 149 20.50 12.74 -6.69
C ASN A 149 19.35 11.87 -7.22
N GLY A 150 18.61 12.34 -8.24
CA GLY A 150 17.42 11.69 -8.77
C GLY A 150 17.61 10.21 -9.13
N ASN A 151 18.74 9.83 -9.76
CA ASN A 151 19.02 8.44 -10.15
C ASN A 151 19.20 7.51 -8.94
N LEU A 152 19.86 7.98 -7.89
CA LEU A 152 20.05 7.21 -6.66
C LEU A 152 18.69 6.95 -6.01
N ILE A 153 17.88 7.99 -5.89
CA ILE A 153 16.54 7.94 -5.28
C ILE A 153 15.61 7.05 -6.10
N ASP A 154 15.64 7.17 -7.43
CA ASP A 154 14.84 6.31 -8.31
C ASP A 154 15.22 4.83 -8.19
N SER A 155 16.51 4.53 -8.01
CA SER A 155 16.93 3.13 -7.81
C SER A 155 16.39 2.50 -6.52
N LEU A 156 16.06 3.32 -5.52
CA LEU A 156 15.39 2.86 -4.29
C LEU A 156 13.88 2.73 -4.50
N ARG A 157 13.27 3.65 -5.24
CA ARG A 157 11.83 3.63 -5.59
C ARG A 157 11.46 2.49 -6.54
N GLU A 158 12.42 1.99 -7.31
CA GLU A 158 12.22 0.84 -8.19
C GLU A 158 12.46 -0.50 -7.48
N ALA A 159 13.17 -0.49 -6.35
CA ALA A 159 13.38 -1.66 -5.50
C ALA A 159 12.15 -1.90 -4.62
N PRO A 160 11.41 -3.02 -4.80
CA PRO A 160 10.21 -3.33 -4.03
C PRO A 160 10.43 -3.23 -2.53
N GLU A 161 11.51 -3.82 -2.02
CA GLU A 161 11.75 -3.92 -0.57
C GLU A 161 11.96 -2.56 0.06
N ALA A 162 12.83 -1.74 -0.54
CA ALA A 162 13.11 -0.38 -0.06
C ALA A 162 11.87 0.52 -0.17
N THR A 163 11.08 0.36 -1.23
CA THR A 163 9.86 1.14 -1.44
C THR A 163 8.76 0.76 -0.44
N THR A 164 8.60 -0.53 -0.12
CA THR A 164 7.64 -1.00 0.88
C THR A 164 7.94 -0.42 2.25
N TYR A 165 9.20 -0.50 2.72
CA TYR A 165 9.58 0.15 3.99
C TYR A 165 9.38 1.65 3.94
N THR A 166 9.81 2.31 2.85
CA THR A 166 9.64 3.76 2.73
C THR A 166 8.15 4.15 2.80
N ALA A 167 7.27 3.40 2.12
CA ALA A 167 5.84 3.65 2.14
C ALA A 167 5.25 3.45 3.55
N ALA A 168 5.62 2.37 4.24
CA ALA A 168 5.15 2.09 5.59
C ALA A 168 5.58 3.18 6.59
N PHE A 169 6.87 3.56 6.59
CA PHE A 169 7.37 4.62 7.46
C PHE A 169 6.78 6.00 7.10
N TYR A 170 6.57 6.27 5.80
CA TYR A 170 5.91 7.51 5.40
C TYR A 170 4.45 7.57 5.87
N SER A 171 3.71 6.46 5.79
CA SER A 171 2.35 6.36 6.32
C SER A 171 2.31 6.55 7.84
N LYS A 172 3.26 5.97 8.59
CA LYS A 172 3.44 6.22 10.03
C LYS A 172 3.67 7.70 10.32
N ASP A 173 4.60 8.33 9.62
CA ASP A 173 4.91 9.76 9.74
C ASP A 173 3.68 10.65 9.48
N ILE A 174 2.84 10.27 8.52
CA ILE A 174 1.58 10.96 8.21
C ILE A 174 0.58 10.77 9.35
N ALA A 175 0.37 9.53 9.81
CA ALA A 175 -0.57 9.22 10.89
C ALA A 175 -0.22 9.97 12.18
N GLN A 176 1.08 10.01 12.54
CA GLN A 176 1.58 10.79 13.68
C GLN A 176 1.33 12.29 13.54
N LYS A 177 1.42 12.85 12.33
CA LYS A 177 1.13 14.27 12.08
C LYS A 177 -0.36 14.60 12.17
N LEU A 178 -1.21 13.63 11.84
CA LEU A 178 -2.68 13.76 11.83
C LEU A 178 -3.32 13.31 13.16
N ASP A 179 -2.51 12.87 14.11
CA ASP A 179 -2.94 12.36 15.42
C ASP A 179 -3.99 11.24 15.29
N VAL A 180 -3.70 10.26 14.43
CA VAL A 180 -4.54 9.07 14.21
C VAL A 180 -3.73 7.79 14.36
N ASP A 181 -4.39 6.69 14.72
CA ASP A 181 -3.78 5.37 14.80
C ASP A 181 -3.82 4.66 13.44
N PRO A 182 -2.67 4.44 12.76
CA PRO A 182 -2.64 3.79 11.45
C PRO A 182 -2.93 2.28 11.49
N ALA A 183 -3.16 1.70 12.67
CA ALA A 183 -3.68 0.34 12.83
C ALA A 183 -5.20 0.28 12.68
N GLU A 184 -5.90 1.39 12.92
CA GLU A 184 -7.37 1.44 12.92
C GLU A 184 -7.93 1.68 11.50
N PRO A 185 -8.87 0.86 11.01
CA PRO A 185 -9.44 0.98 9.66
C PRO A 185 -10.03 2.37 9.35
N ASP A 186 -10.66 3.00 10.33
CA ASP A 186 -11.24 4.34 10.20
C ASP A 186 -10.18 5.42 9.88
N SER A 187 -8.90 5.17 10.16
CA SER A 187 -7.82 6.09 9.84
C SER A 187 -7.33 5.98 8.38
N PHE A 188 -7.60 4.86 7.71
CA PHE A 188 -7.02 4.56 6.39
C PHE A 188 -7.30 5.66 5.36
N PRO A 189 -8.53 6.19 5.24
CA PRO A 189 -8.82 7.22 4.26
C PRO A 189 -8.01 8.49 4.48
N ILE A 190 -7.81 8.91 5.74
CA ILE A 190 -7.11 10.16 6.05
C ILE A 190 -5.59 10.00 5.96
N VAL A 191 -5.04 8.84 6.34
CA VAL A 191 -3.63 8.52 6.15
C VAL A 191 -3.31 8.44 4.66
N TYR A 192 -4.15 7.78 3.86
CA TYR A 192 -3.96 7.67 2.42
C TYR A 192 -4.17 8.99 1.68
N ALA A 193 -5.09 9.85 2.16
CA ALA A 193 -5.16 11.22 1.70
C ALA A 193 -3.84 11.95 1.98
N GLY A 194 -3.30 11.85 3.20
CA GLY A 194 -2.01 12.47 3.56
C GLY A 194 -0.85 11.97 2.70
N TYR A 195 -0.90 10.70 2.30
CA TYR A 195 0.06 10.10 1.38
C TYR A 195 0.04 10.75 -0.01
N ASN A 196 -1.16 11.00 -0.55
CA ASN A 196 -1.37 11.50 -1.91
C ASN A 196 -1.28 13.02 -2.04
N ILE A 197 -1.84 13.75 -1.08
CA ILE A 197 -1.99 15.21 -1.15
C ILE A 197 -1.19 15.96 -0.08
N GLY A 198 -0.38 15.23 0.68
CA GLY A 198 0.45 15.74 1.77
C GLY A 198 -0.33 15.86 3.10
N PRO A 199 0.36 15.73 4.25
CA PRO A 199 -0.27 15.73 5.56
C PRO A 199 -0.98 17.05 5.87
N GLY A 200 -0.48 18.19 5.37
CA GLY A 200 -1.12 19.49 5.58
C GLY A 200 -2.47 19.64 4.87
N ASN A 201 -2.69 18.97 3.75
CA ASN A 201 -3.99 18.96 3.10
C ASN A 201 -4.92 17.90 3.72
N ALA A 202 -4.39 16.75 4.14
CA ALA A 202 -5.17 15.78 4.91
C ALA A 202 -5.69 16.38 6.23
N GLN A 203 -4.88 17.17 6.94
CA GLN A 203 -5.33 17.89 8.13
C GLN A 203 -6.53 18.80 7.83
N LYS A 204 -6.52 19.51 6.70
CA LYS A 204 -7.67 20.33 6.30
C LYS A 204 -8.92 19.48 6.13
N LEU A 205 -8.80 18.29 5.52
CA LEU A 205 -9.94 17.37 5.36
C LEU A 205 -10.49 16.93 6.71
N GLN A 206 -9.61 16.57 7.65
CA GLN A 206 -9.97 16.20 9.02
C GLN A 206 -10.68 17.37 9.76
N ASP A 207 -10.25 18.60 9.49
CA ASP A 207 -10.87 19.83 10.00
C ASP A 207 -12.19 20.20 9.26
N GLY A 208 -12.67 19.37 8.34
CA GLY A 208 -13.89 19.60 7.54
C GLY A 208 -13.73 20.62 6.41
N LYS A 209 -12.50 20.99 6.05
CA LYS A 209 -12.18 21.95 4.97
C LYS A 209 -11.69 21.21 3.74
N ALA A 210 -12.24 21.57 2.58
CA ALA A 210 -11.81 21.00 1.31
C ALA A 210 -10.31 21.25 1.08
N ALA A 211 -9.59 20.21 0.67
CA ALA A 211 -8.21 20.34 0.26
C ALA A 211 -8.12 21.03 -1.11
N SER A 212 -7.04 21.77 -1.33
CA SER A 212 -6.78 22.50 -2.57
C SER A 212 -5.28 22.61 -2.82
N GLY A 213 -4.88 22.73 -4.08
CA GLY A 213 -3.48 22.87 -4.47
C GLY A 213 -3.15 21.98 -5.66
N TRP A 214 -1.90 22.03 -6.10
CA TRP A 214 -1.46 21.25 -7.25
C TRP A 214 -1.52 19.74 -6.96
N GLU A 215 -1.26 19.31 -5.73
CA GLU A 215 -1.32 17.90 -5.32
C GLU A 215 -2.75 17.35 -5.45
N VAL A 216 -3.74 18.17 -5.06
CA VAL A 216 -5.16 17.82 -5.16
C VAL A 216 -5.60 17.80 -6.62
N ASP A 217 -5.15 18.78 -7.42
CA ASP A 217 -5.45 18.83 -8.85
C ASP A 217 -4.81 17.65 -9.61
N ALA A 218 -3.62 17.20 -9.19
CA ALA A 218 -2.97 15.99 -9.71
C ALA A 218 -3.77 14.72 -9.37
N ASN A 219 -4.46 14.71 -8.22
CA ASN A 219 -5.30 13.61 -7.75
C ASN A 219 -6.80 13.83 -8.01
N LYS A 220 -7.18 14.75 -8.91
CA LYS A 220 -8.59 15.09 -9.18
C LYS A 220 -9.44 13.92 -9.68
N GLY A 221 -8.82 12.91 -10.28
CA GLY A 221 -9.51 11.69 -10.72
C GLY A 221 -9.96 10.78 -9.57
N LEU A 222 -9.42 11.00 -8.37
CA LEU A 222 -9.75 10.26 -7.16
C LEU A 222 -10.79 11.02 -6.32
N ALA A 223 -10.43 12.22 -5.86
CA ALA A 223 -11.23 12.99 -4.90
C ALA A 223 -11.91 14.23 -5.52
N GLY A 224 -11.42 14.73 -6.66
CA GLY A 224 -11.95 15.93 -7.33
C GLY A 224 -11.91 17.21 -6.48
N LYS A 225 -12.63 18.24 -6.93
CA LYS A 225 -12.89 19.49 -6.18
C LYS A 225 -14.22 19.37 -5.44
N ALA A 226 -14.26 18.49 -4.44
CA ALA A 226 -15.46 18.20 -3.66
C ALA A 226 -15.35 18.76 -2.23
N SER A 227 -16.41 18.59 -1.42
CA SER A 227 -16.36 18.85 0.02
C SER A 227 -15.38 17.89 0.72
N ALA A 228 -14.94 18.23 1.92
CA ALA A 228 -14.02 17.40 2.71
C ALA A 228 -14.52 15.94 2.84
N ASP A 229 -15.77 15.75 3.27
CA ASP A 229 -16.37 14.41 3.43
C ASP A 229 -16.36 13.60 2.13
N LYS A 230 -16.63 14.25 1.00
CA LYS A 230 -16.60 13.59 -0.32
C LYS A 230 -15.17 13.24 -0.73
N GLN A 231 -14.20 14.08 -0.41
CA GLN A 231 -12.80 13.80 -0.67
C GLN A 231 -12.33 12.61 0.20
N ILE A 232 -12.66 12.59 1.50
CA ILE A 232 -12.33 11.47 2.40
C ILE A 232 -12.96 10.16 1.92
N SER A 233 -14.27 10.15 1.62
CA SER A 233 -14.96 8.95 1.14
C SER A 233 -14.41 8.46 -0.22
N SER A 234 -13.86 9.34 -1.05
CA SER A 234 -13.16 8.93 -2.28
C SER A 234 -11.86 8.16 -2.00
N TYR A 235 -11.11 8.54 -0.96
CA TYR A 235 -9.89 7.82 -0.56
C TYR A 235 -10.22 6.46 0.06
N GLU A 236 -11.25 6.42 0.91
CA GLU A 236 -11.81 5.20 1.50
C GLU A 236 -12.17 4.18 0.40
N LYS A 237 -13.07 4.56 -0.52
CA LYS A 237 -13.52 3.68 -1.61
C LYS A 237 -12.40 3.18 -2.51
N ALA A 238 -11.34 3.96 -2.67
CA ALA A 238 -10.22 3.56 -3.51
C ALA A 238 -9.35 2.48 -2.88
N ILE A 239 -9.22 2.49 -1.55
CA ILE A 239 -8.56 1.43 -0.79
C ILE A 239 -9.49 0.22 -0.70
N GLU A 240 -10.73 0.40 -0.27
CA GLU A 240 -11.71 -0.68 -0.09
C GLU A 240 -11.87 -1.51 -1.36
N LYS A 241 -12.06 -0.84 -2.51
CA LYS A 241 -12.16 -1.52 -3.80
C LYS A 241 -10.98 -2.45 -4.06
N LYS A 242 -9.77 -2.05 -3.67
CA LYS A 242 -8.55 -2.85 -3.88
C LYS A 242 -8.39 -3.96 -2.88
N LEU A 243 -8.91 -3.81 -1.68
CA LEU A 243 -8.97 -4.88 -0.69
C LEU A 243 -10.02 -5.92 -1.08
N GLU A 244 -11.15 -5.52 -1.66
CA GLU A 244 -12.22 -6.41 -2.11
C GLU A 244 -11.91 -7.16 -3.41
N ASP A 245 -11.01 -6.61 -4.25
CA ASP A 245 -10.56 -7.27 -5.48
C ASP A 245 -9.89 -8.63 -5.17
N PRO A 246 -10.06 -9.69 -6.00
CA PRO A 246 -9.50 -11.02 -5.73
C PRO A 246 -7.98 -11.04 -5.48
N THR A 247 -7.23 -10.17 -6.16
CA THR A 247 -5.79 -10.03 -5.93
C THR A 247 -5.49 -9.44 -4.55
N GLY A 248 -6.25 -8.43 -4.10
CA GLY A 248 -6.08 -7.85 -2.77
C GLY A 248 -6.37 -8.85 -1.66
N GLN A 249 -7.48 -9.57 -1.78
CA GLN A 249 -7.84 -10.68 -0.88
C GLN A 249 -6.74 -11.75 -0.84
N LYS A 250 -6.17 -12.12 -2.00
CA LYS A 250 -5.04 -13.04 -2.07
C LYS A 250 -3.82 -12.50 -1.33
N MET A 251 -3.43 -11.24 -1.56
CA MET A 251 -2.26 -10.66 -0.89
C MET A 251 -2.46 -10.59 0.63
N LEU A 252 -3.64 -10.20 1.11
CA LEU A 252 -3.97 -10.19 2.53
C LEU A 252 -3.89 -11.58 3.16
N SER A 253 -4.46 -12.60 2.51
CA SER A 253 -4.39 -13.98 3.00
C SER A 253 -2.93 -14.43 3.18
N ILE A 254 -2.02 -14.04 2.28
CA ILE A 254 -0.60 -14.37 2.41
C ILE A 254 0.04 -13.63 3.59
N VAL A 255 -0.32 -12.36 3.83
CA VAL A 255 0.14 -11.62 5.01
C VAL A 255 -0.32 -12.30 6.29
N GLU A 256 -1.61 -12.64 6.38
CA GLU A 256 -2.20 -13.31 7.54
C GLU A 256 -1.50 -14.66 7.81
N ASP A 257 -1.31 -15.47 6.77
CA ASP A 257 -0.61 -16.75 6.87
C ASP A 257 0.82 -16.59 7.40
N VAL A 258 1.53 -15.55 6.95
CA VAL A 258 2.88 -15.23 7.41
C VAL A 258 2.88 -14.79 8.87
N GLN A 259 1.98 -13.89 9.25
CA GLN A 259 1.87 -13.38 10.61
C GLN A 259 1.47 -14.49 11.59
N GLU A 260 0.55 -15.38 11.18
CA GLU A 260 0.17 -16.55 11.96
C GLU A 260 1.37 -17.50 12.16
N GLN A 261 2.15 -17.76 11.11
CA GLN A 261 3.35 -18.60 11.19
C GLN A 261 4.40 -18.03 12.14
N ALA A 262 4.58 -16.70 12.16
CA ALA A 262 5.48 -16.03 13.11
C ALA A 262 5.01 -16.16 14.57
N CYS A 263 3.69 -16.21 14.80
CA CYS A 263 3.07 -16.31 16.12
C CYS A 263 2.91 -17.75 16.66
N ARG A 264 3.15 -18.79 15.85
CA ARG A 264 2.99 -20.19 16.28
C ARG A 264 4.08 -20.62 17.28
N PRO A 265 3.72 -20.98 18.54
CA PRO A 265 4.67 -21.55 19.47
C PRO A 265 5.15 -22.92 18.96
N GLY A 266 6.46 -23.11 18.82
CA GLY A 266 7.06 -24.44 18.59
C GLY A 266 7.80 -24.67 17.27
N LYS A 267 8.07 -23.65 16.45
CA LYS A 267 9.08 -23.75 15.37
C LYS A 267 10.09 -22.61 15.29
N SER A 268 10.08 -21.66 16.23
CA SER A 268 11.23 -20.79 16.52
C SER A 268 11.93 -21.32 17.78
N ALA A 269 13.15 -21.81 17.63
CA ALA A 269 14.00 -22.15 18.76
C ALA A 269 14.67 -20.88 19.29
N ALA A 270 13.92 -20.04 20.01
CA ALA A 270 14.42 -19.12 21.04
C ALA A 270 13.27 -18.22 21.52
N ALA A 271 12.53 -18.71 22.50
CA ALA A 271 11.88 -17.84 23.45
C ALA A 271 13.00 -17.12 24.24
N THR A 272 13.37 -15.90 23.83
CA THR A 272 14.08 -14.98 24.72
C THR A 272 13.78 -13.54 24.31
N TYR A 273 13.23 -12.79 25.26
CA TYR A 273 12.78 -11.39 25.21
C TYR A 273 11.37 -11.13 24.67
N ALA A 274 10.38 -11.73 25.34
CA ALA A 274 9.20 -10.97 25.73
C ALA A 274 9.36 -10.64 27.23
N PRO A 275 9.34 -9.36 27.67
CA PRO A 275 8.95 -9.10 29.05
C PRO A 275 7.49 -9.56 29.17
N GLU A 276 7.28 -10.57 30.00
CA GLU A 276 5.98 -11.14 30.31
C GLU A 276 5.03 -10.02 30.78
N GLY A 277 3.99 -9.78 29.99
CA GLY A 277 2.94 -8.82 30.33
C GLY A 277 2.05 -8.53 29.13
N GLU A 278 0.93 -9.26 29.04
CA GLU A 278 -0.25 -8.89 28.23
C GLU A 278 -0.16 -9.03 26.70
N LEU A 279 -0.03 -10.27 26.21
CA LEU A 279 -0.52 -10.63 24.87
C LEU A 279 -1.61 -11.70 24.99
N GLN A 280 -2.78 -11.24 25.42
CA GLN A 280 -4.03 -11.99 25.32
C GLN A 280 -5.10 -11.10 24.67
N ALA A 281 -4.86 -10.70 23.43
CA ALA A 281 -5.93 -10.23 22.54
C ALA A 281 -6.19 -11.33 21.51
N SER A 282 -7.35 -11.97 21.65
CA SER A 282 -7.79 -13.12 20.87
C SER A 282 -8.05 -12.75 19.40
N MET A 283 -7.43 -13.48 18.47
CA MET A 283 -7.60 -13.37 17.01
C MET A 283 -9.02 -13.52 16.41
N PRO A 284 -10.12 -13.92 17.10
CA PRO A 284 -11.45 -13.91 16.48
C PRO A 284 -12.05 -12.51 16.20
N ALA A 285 -11.46 -11.43 16.71
CA ALA A 285 -12.04 -10.08 16.58
C ALA A 285 -11.90 -9.46 15.17
N LEU A 286 -10.86 -9.80 14.41
CA LEU A 286 -10.58 -9.18 13.10
C LEU A 286 -11.58 -9.60 12.00
N ARG A 287 -12.09 -10.83 12.03
CA ARG A 287 -13.19 -11.25 11.11
C ARG A 287 -14.51 -10.54 11.38
N THR A 288 -14.71 -10.03 12.60
CA THR A 288 -16.00 -9.46 13.01
C THR A 288 -16.08 -7.98 12.66
N ALA A 289 -14.96 -7.25 12.62
CA ALA A 289 -14.96 -5.83 12.24
C ALA A 289 -15.39 -5.62 10.78
N PHE A 290 -14.87 -6.41 9.83
CA PHE A 290 -15.28 -6.34 8.42
C PHE A 290 -16.69 -6.93 8.15
N SER A 291 -17.20 -7.81 9.02
CA SER A 291 -18.54 -8.38 8.86
C SER A 291 -19.66 -7.51 9.48
N ILE A 292 -19.35 -6.67 10.47
CA ILE A 292 -20.35 -5.79 11.11
C ILE A 292 -20.56 -4.50 10.30
N ALA A 293 -19.53 -3.97 9.63
CA ALA A 293 -19.68 -2.80 8.78
C ALA A 293 -20.62 -3.04 7.58
N ALA A 294 -20.64 -4.25 7.02
CA ALA A 294 -21.54 -4.62 5.91
C ALA A 294 -22.99 -4.96 6.33
N LEU A 295 -23.29 -5.09 7.63
CA LEU A 295 -24.63 -5.42 8.14
C LEU A 295 -25.32 -4.25 8.86
N GLY A 296 -24.60 -3.16 9.14
CA GLY A 296 -25.13 -1.97 9.84
C GLY A 296 -26.13 -1.13 9.03
N ASP A 297 -26.06 -1.18 7.70
CA ASP A 297 -26.93 -0.36 6.83
C ASP A 297 -28.20 -1.08 6.33
N TYR A 298 -28.35 -2.39 6.60
CA TYR A 298 -29.57 -3.13 6.26
C TYR A 298 -30.59 -3.22 7.40
N GLN A 299 -30.28 -2.72 8.61
CA GLN A 299 -31.19 -2.72 9.76
C GLN A 299 -31.75 -1.34 10.16
N ARG A 300 -31.41 -0.26 9.44
CA ARG A 300 -32.03 1.08 9.65
C ARG A 300 -33.19 1.42 8.71
N ALA A 301 -33.68 0.45 7.94
CA ALA A 301 -34.90 0.58 7.15
C ALA A 301 -35.80 -0.65 7.35
N GLY A 302 -36.54 -0.69 8.47
CA GLY A 302 -37.55 -1.73 8.64
C GLY A 302 -37.98 -1.98 10.08
N THR A 303 -38.80 -1.09 10.65
CA THR A 303 -39.76 -1.44 11.70
C THR A 303 -40.83 -0.37 11.81
N THR A 304 -41.76 -0.39 10.85
CA THR A 304 -43.19 -0.16 11.11
C THR A 304 -43.97 -0.88 10.01
N VAL A 305 -44.18 -2.17 10.21
CA VAL A 305 -45.29 -2.89 9.59
C VAL A 305 -46.19 -3.29 10.75
N ASP A 306 -47.26 -2.53 10.95
CA ASP A 306 -48.62 -3.08 11.04
C ASP A 306 -49.65 -1.98 11.31
N ALA A 307 -50.45 -1.68 10.30
CA ALA A 307 -51.89 -1.49 10.44
C ALA A 307 -52.52 -1.41 9.05
N THR A 308 -53.51 -2.27 8.80
CA THR A 308 -54.52 -2.23 7.72
C THR A 308 -54.15 -2.84 6.36
N MET A 309 -54.10 -4.18 6.33
CA MET A 309 -54.83 -4.91 5.28
C MET A 309 -56.33 -4.82 5.60
N GLU A 310 -57.08 -4.02 4.85
CA GLU A 310 -58.47 -4.30 4.45
C GLU A 310 -59.05 -3.12 3.63
N GLN A 311 -58.97 -3.25 2.30
CA GLN A 311 -59.92 -2.75 1.28
C GLN A 311 -59.32 -3.16 -0.08
N GLN A 312 -59.45 -4.40 -0.52
CA GLN A 312 -60.67 -4.94 -1.15
C GLN A 312 -61.26 -3.99 -2.22
N PHE A 313 -61.14 -4.45 -3.48
CA PHE A 313 -62.00 -4.12 -4.64
C PHE A 313 -61.91 -2.71 -5.26
N ARG A 314 -61.21 -2.57 -6.40
CA ARG A 314 -61.81 -2.40 -7.76
C ARG A 314 -60.82 -1.84 -8.79
N GLN A 315 -60.76 -2.56 -9.92
CA GLN A 315 -60.81 -2.09 -11.31
C GLN A 315 -60.12 -0.77 -11.70
N ALA A 316 -59.24 -0.87 -12.70
CA ALA A 316 -58.79 0.24 -13.53
C ALA A 316 -59.97 0.94 -14.23
N PRO A 317 -59.90 2.28 -14.40
CA PRO A 317 -60.28 2.90 -15.67
C PRO A 317 -59.24 3.95 -16.14
N ILE A 318 -58.77 3.85 -17.38
CA ILE A 318 -59.21 4.65 -18.55
C ILE A 318 -58.90 6.15 -18.40
N ALA A 319 -57.96 6.63 -19.22
CA ALA A 319 -57.70 8.04 -19.46
C ALA A 319 -58.86 8.71 -20.21
N PRO A 320 -59.21 9.97 -19.90
CA PRO A 320 -59.97 10.82 -20.80
C PRO A 320 -59.09 11.93 -21.45
N PRO A 321 -59.52 12.47 -22.60
CA PRO A 321 -58.74 13.35 -23.46
C PRO A 321 -58.81 14.81 -23.00
N MET A 322 -57.79 15.59 -23.32
CA MET A 322 -57.86 17.06 -23.24
C MET A 322 -58.42 17.63 -24.55
N PRO A 323 -59.50 18.42 -24.52
CA PRO A 323 -59.82 19.36 -25.58
C PRO A 323 -59.20 20.74 -25.27
N GLY A 324 -58.68 21.37 -26.32
CA GLY A 324 -58.05 22.70 -26.24
C GLY A 324 -59.04 23.84 -26.04
N ALA A 325 -58.46 24.95 -25.59
CA ALA A 325 -58.77 26.33 -25.95
C ALA A 325 -57.44 27.10 -25.95
#